data_AF-A0AAW9T893-F1
#
_entry.id   AF-A0AAW9T893-F1
#
_cell.length_a   1.000
_cell.length_b   1.000
_cell.length_c   1.000
_cell.angle_alpha   90.00
_cell.angle_beta   90.00
_cell.angle_gamma   90.00
#
_symmetry.space_group_name_H-M   'P 1'
#
loop_
_entity.id
_entity.type
_entity.pdbx_description
1 polymer ?
#
loop_
_entity_poly.entity_id
_entity_poly.type
_entity_poly.pdbx_seq_one_letter_code
_entity_poly.pdbx_strand_id
1 'polypeptide(L)'
;MKEELLEAIYGTVERLEQKVDELSASPKYAGAETVPASNDTTKLEKSIIAMFGKEEEVRGKISKLRDAIVVFVDLIKAELGKNEQRSKLLVDAVKQMRQENDVSSKALQDKLEVMNKSPQKKVVTHRFEPTSKKVLLFIGGLALSLVLSIWGNLTQWREHQDWEEADLKYRALKMVLPSDDPNVSYIEKHFSVCRDEKVIDDVRNRVAAYEDSIRHHHEMVEMATYKDSIANKLLQESNRIKRAIKSSK
;
A
#
# COMPACT_ATOMS: atom_id res chain seq x y z
N MET A 1 67.29 8.56 -18.84
CA MET A 1 65.96 7.92 -18.97
C MET A 1 65.05 8.49 -20.07
N LYS A 2 64.70 9.79 -20.12
CA LYS A 2 63.86 10.30 -21.25
C LYS A 2 64.63 10.48 -22.56
N GLU A 3 65.89 10.91 -22.47
CA GLU A 3 66.77 11.14 -23.64
C GLU A 3 67.19 9.81 -24.30
N GLU A 4 67.55 8.80 -23.51
CA GLU A 4 67.96 7.47 -24.00
C GLU A 4 66.81 6.71 -24.70
N LEU A 5 65.56 6.95 -24.31
CA LEU A 5 64.39 6.36 -24.98
C LEU A 5 64.16 6.96 -26.36
N LEU A 6 64.43 8.27 -26.52
CA LEU A 6 64.24 8.96 -27.80
C LEU A 6 65.31 8.52 -28.82
N GLU A 7 66.56 8.36 -28.36
CA GLU A 7 67.67 7.88 -29.18
C GLU A 7 67.45 6.42 -29.64
N ALA A 8 66.91 5.56 -28.77
CA ALA A 8 66.55 4.19 -29.13
C ALA A 8 65.43 4.12 -30.18
N ILE A 9 64.42 5.00 -30.08
CA ILE A 9 63.32 5.05 -31.06
C ILE A 9 63.85 5.53 -32.42
N TYR A 10 64.66 6.59 -32.46
CA TYR A 10 65.18 7.14 -33.71
C TYR A 10 66.09 6.13 -34.45
N GLY A 11 66.96 5.42 -33.72
CA GLY A 11 67.84 4.40 -34.30
C GLY A 11 67.13 3.11 -34.77
N THR A 12 65.83 2.92 -34.45
CA THR A 12 65.03 1.83 -35.01
C THR A 12 64.29 2.23 -36.28
N VAL A 13 63.87 3.49 -36.38
CA VAL A 13 63.21 4.04 -37.58
C VAL A 13 64.20 4.09 -38.75
N GLU A 14 65.44 4.55 -38.50
CA GLU A 14 66.49 4.63 -39.53
C GLU A 14 66.87 3.25 -40.11
N ARG A 15 66.88 2.20 -39.27
CA ARG A 15 67.11 0.81 -39.72
C ARG A 15 65.96 0.22 -40.53
N LEU A 16 64.73 0.69 -40.30
CA LEU A 16 63.55 0.27 -41.07
C LEU A 16 63.55 0.94 -42.45
N GLU A 17 63.90 2.21 -42.52
CA GLU A 17 63.99 2.98 -43.76
C GLU A 17 65.06 2.38 -44.70
N GLN A 18 66.24 2.06 -44.16
CA GLN A 18 67.33 1.44 -44.92
C GLN A 18 66.95 0.06 -45.51
N LYS A 19 66.12 -0.72 -44.81
CA LYS A 19 65.64 -2.03 -45.30
C LYS A 19 64.56 -1.93 -46.39
N VAL A 20 63.76 -0.86 -46.38
CA VAL A 20 62.76 -0.61 -47.42
C VAL A 20 63.45 -0.21 -48.72
N ASP A 21 64.51 0.59 -48.63
CA ASP A 21 65.30 0.99 -49.80
C ASP A 21 66.10 -0.17 -50.41
N GLU A 22 66.64 -1.09 -49.60
CA GLU A 22 67.29 -2.32 -50.09
C GLU A 22 66.32 -3.28 -50.82
N LEU A 23 65.05 -3.33 -50.40
CA LEU A 23 64.03 -4.17 -51.06
C LEU A 23 63.50 -3.58 -52.37
N SER A 24 63.69 -2.27 -52.58
CA SER A 24 63.20 -1.55 -53.77
C SER A 24 64.08 -1.75 -55.03
N ALA A 25 65.30 -2.29 -54.88
CA ALA A 25 66.35 -2.15 -55.92
C ALA A 25 66.81 -3.42 -56.67
N SER A 26 66.06 -4.53 -56.75
CA SER A 26 66.51 -5.76 -57.47
C SER A 26 65.66 -6.18 -58.70
N PRO A 27 66.24 -6.36 -59.92
CA PRO A 27 65.48 -6.70 -61.14
C PRO A 27 65.75 -8.08 -61.82
N LYS A 28 64.66 -8.65 -62.39
CA LYS A 28 64.41 -9.39 -63.67
C LYS A 28 65.09 -10.73 -64.08
N TYR A 29 64.26 -11.67 -64.60
CA TYR A 29 64.45 -12.53 -65.82
C TYR A 29 63.05 -12.92 -66.41
N ALA A 30 62.65 -12.52 -67.64
CA ALA A 30 62.72 -13.19 -68.99
C ALA A 30 61.65 -14.31 -69.22
N GLY A 31 60.88 -14.45 -70.31
CA GLY A 31 60.70 -13.75 -71.61
C GLY A 31 59.64 -14.45 -72.51
N ALA A 32 59.30 -13.80 -73.66
CA ALA A 32 58.70 -14.31 -74.94
C ALA A 32 57.24 -14.88 -74.95
N GLU A 33 56.36 -14.73 -75.95
CA GLU A 33 56.35 -14.12 -77.30
C GLU A 33 54.89 -13.97 -77.85
N THR A 34 54.64 -12.95 -78.69
CA THR A 34 53.73 -12.78 -79.88
C THR A 34 52.21 -13.14 -79.91
N VAL A 35 51.33 -12.09 -79.91
CA VAL A 35 50.44 -11.53 -81.00
C VAL A 35 49.79 -12.52 -82.02
N PRO A 36 48.53 -12.38 -82.58
CA PRO A 36 47.74 -11.16 -82.91
C PRO A 36 46.19 -11.15 -82.66
N ALA A 37 45.60 -9.98 -82.98
CA ALA A 37 44.24 -9.48 -82.80
C ALA A 37 43.09 -10.09 -83.64
N SER A 38 41.84 -9.93 -83.15
CA SER A 38 40.65 -9.40 -83.88
C SER A 38 39.32 -9.93 -83.30
N ASN A 39 38.42 -9.02 -82.84
CA ASN A 39 36.92 -9.08 -82.79
C ASN A 39 36.21 -8.54 -81.51
N ASP A 40 36.91 -8.11 -80.45
CA ASP A 40 36.31 -7.80 -79.13
C ASP A 40 35.76 -6.38 -78.89
N THR A 41 35.98 -5.41 -79.79
CA THR A 41 35.73 -3.99 -79.49
C THR A 41 34.25 -3.64 -79.34
N THR A 42 33.34 -4.30 -80.06
CA THR A 42 31.89 -3.98 -80.04
C THR A 42 31.15 -4.53 -78.82
N LYS A 43 31.64 -5.62 -78.23
CA LYS A 43 31.11 -6.19 -76.97
C LYS A 43 31.57 -5.37 -75.77
N LEU A 44 32.80 -4.83 -75.84
CA LEU A 44 33.35 -3.92 -74.84
C LEU A 44 32.56 -2.60 -74.78
N GLU A 45 32.26 -1.97 -75.93
CA GLU A 45 31.47 -0.72 -75.96
C GLU A 45 30.07 -0.86 -75.34
N LYS A 46 29.38 -1.98 -75.62
CA LYS A 46 28.05 -2.23 -75.03
C LYS A 46 28.09 -2.44 -73.52
N SER A 47 29.14 -3.12 -73.03
CA SER A 47 29.39 -3.28 -71.59
C SER A 47 29.82 -1.98 -70.91
N ILE A 48 30.57 -1.12 -71.61
CA ILE A 48 30.98 0.20 -71.11
C ILE A 48 29.75 1.10 -70.91
N ILE A 49 28.86 1.21 -71.91
CA ILE A 49 27.64 2.02 -71.79
C ILE A 49 26.72 1.50 -70.67
N ALA A 50 26.60 0.18 -70.52
CA ALA A 50 25.82 -0.42 -69.44
C ALA A 50 26.45 -0.25 -68.04
N MET A 51 27.79 -0.13 -67.94
CA MET A 51 28.46 0.22 -66.68
C MET A 51 28.27 1.69 -66.31
N PHE A 52 28.37 2.60 -67.28
CA PHE A 52 28.17 4.04 -67.04
C PHE A 52 26.75 4.36 -66.56
N GLY A 53 25.72 3.70 -67.10
CA GLY A 53 24.34 3.86 -66.61
C GLY A 53 24.13 3.36 -65.17
N LYS A 54 24.82 2.29 -64.75
CA LYS A 54 24.77 1.78 -63.37
C LYS A 54 25.58 2.65 -62.41
N GLU A 55 26.70 3.22 -62.84
CA GLU A 55 27.47 4.19 -62.06
C GLU A 55 26.66 5.47 -61.79
N GLU A 56 25.87 5.95 -62.74
CA GLU A 56 25.07 7.15 -62.58
C GLU A 56 23.92 6.95 -61.57
N GLU A 57 23.28 5.77 -61.57
CA GLU A 57 22.27 5.39 -60.56
C GLU A 57 22.88 5.24 -59.16
N VAL A 58 24.08 4.65 -59.05
CA VAL A 58 24.83 4.55 -57.78
C VAL A 58 25.25 5.93 -57.29
N ARG A 59 25.70 6.82 -58.17
CA ARG A 59 26.04 8.21 -57.85
C ARG A 59 24.82 8.99 -57.34
N GLY A 60 23.64 8.76 -57.91
CA GLY A 60 22.37 9.32 -57.45
C GLY A 60 21.89 8.77 -56.09
N LYS A 61 22.19 7.52 -55.76
CA LYS A 61 21.93 6.95 -54.41
C LYS A 61 22.91 7.50 -53.37
N ILE A 62 24.18 7.69 -53.75
CA ILE A 62 25.20 8.30 -52.90
C ILE A 62 24.89 9.77 -52.60
N SER A 63 24.36 10.54 -53.57
CA SER A 63 23.95 11.92 -53.32
C SER A 63 22.78 12.02 -52.34
N LYS A 64 21.74 11.18 -52.50
CA LYS A 64 20.63 11.10 -51.54
C LYS A 64 21.08 10.68 -50.13
N LEU A 65 22.04 9.75 -50.04
CA LEU A 65 22.63 9.34 -48.76
C LEU A 65 23.42 10.49 -48.13
N ARG A 66 24.17 11.25 -48.93
CA ARG A 66 24.90 12.43 -48.46
C ARG A 66 23.95 13.51 -47.93
N ASP A 67 22.86 13.79 -48.63
CA ASP A 67 21.85 14.77 -48.20
C ASP A 67 21.17 14.32 -46.89
N ALA A 68 20.84 13.03 -46.77
CA ALA A 68 20.29 12.46 -45.54
C ALA A 68 21.29 12.56 -44.35
N ILE A 69 22.58 12.31 -44.59
CA ILE A 69 23.63 12.47 -43.58
C ILE A 69 23.77 13.93 -43.14
N VAL A 70 23.71 14.89 -44.07
CA VAL A 70 23.77 16.33 -43.75
C VAL A 70 22.61 16.74 -42.83
N VAL A 71 21.38 16.33 -43.16
CA VAL A 71 20.20 16.59 -42.31
C VAL A 71 20.37 15.95 -40.92
N PHE A 72 20.92 14.74 -40.84
CA PHE A 72 21.15 14.06 -39.57
C PHE A 72 22.22 14.78 -38.72
N VAL A 73 23.27 15.30 -39.34
CA VAL A 73 24.32 16.08 -38.67
C VAL A 73 23.76 17.40 -38.12
N ASP A 74 22.91 18.09 -38.88
CA ASP A 74 22.29 19.33 -38.43
C ASP A 74 21.30 19.10 -37.27
N LEU A 75 20.57 17.98 -37.29
CA LEU A 75 19.71 17.56 -36.17
C LEU A 75 20.53 17.28 -34.91
N ILE A 76 21.65 16.56 -35.01
CA ILE A 76 22.55 16.27 -33.88
C ILE A 76 23.13 17.58 -33.31
N LYS A 77 23.56 18.52 -34.16
CA LYS A 77 24.06 19.83 -33.70
C LYS A 77 23.00 20.63 -32.94
N ALA A 78 21.76 20.63 -33.41
CA ALA A 78 20.65 21.31 -32.74
C ALA A 78 20.34 20.70 -31.37
N GLU A 79 20.38 19.37 -31.25
CA GLU A 79 20.13 18.65 -30.00
C GLU A 79 21.26 18.85 -28.98
N LEU A 80 22.52 18.84 -29.43
CA LEU A 80 23.69 19.16 -28.60
C LEU A 80 23.62 20.57 -28.02
N GLY A 81 23.31 21.58 -28.85
CA GLY A 81 23.16 22.97 -28.39
C GLY A 81 22.03 23.14 -27.37
N LYS A 82 20.90 22.46 -27.58
CA LYS A 82 19.76 22.48 -26.66
C LYS A 82 20.08 21.79 -25.32
N ASN A 83 20.80 20.68 -25.34
CA ASN A 83 21.23 19.97 -24.15
C ASN A 83 22.29 20.75 -23.35
N GLU A 84 23.21 21.43 -24.03
CA GLU A 84 24.18 22.30 -23.38
C GLU A 84 23.51 23.50 -22.69
N GLN A 85 22.52 24.12 -23.35
CA GLN A 85 21.75 25.21 -22.76
C GLN A 85 20.93 24.74 -21.54
N ARG A 86 20.31 23.55 -21.61
CA ARG A 86 19.61 22.94 -20.47
C ARG A 86 20.57 22.63 -19.32
N SER A 87 21.77 22.12 -19.62
CA SER A 87 22.81 21.86 -18.63
C SER A 87 23.22 23.13 -17.88
N LYS A 88 23.45 24.24 -18.60
CA LYS A 88 23.77 25.55 -18.00
C LYS A 88 22.66 26.05 -17.08
N LEU A 89 21.39 25.99 -17.53
CA LEU A 89 20.24 26.39 -16.71
C LEU A 89 20.10 25.55 -15.43
N LEU A 90 20.34 24.23 -15.50
CA LEU A 90 20.30 23.35 -14.33
C LEU A 90 21.41 23.67 -13.34
N VAL A 91 22.64 23.93 -13.84
CA VAL A 91 23.77 24.31 -12.98
C VAL A 91 23.50 25.64 -12.27
N ASP A 92 22.94 26.62 -12.97
CA ASP A 92 22.62 27.92 -12.37
C ASP A 92 21.48 27.82 -11.35
N ALA A 93 20.43 27.02 -11.62
CA ALA A 93 19.37 26.74 -10.66
C ALA A 93 19.90 26.05 -9.39
N VAL A 94 20.83 25.08 -9.53
CA VAL A 94 21.46 24.41 -8.38
C VAL A 94 22.31 25.38 -7.56
N LYS A 95 23.04 26.30 -8.20
CA LYS A 95 23.79 27.35 -7.48
C LYS A 95 22.86 28.28 -6.71
N GLN A 96 21.76 28.71 -7.32
CA GLN A 96 20.77 29.55 -6.66
C GLN A 96 20.15 28.85 -5.44
N MET A 97 19.75 27.59 -5.57
CA MET A 97 19.20 26.82 -4.45
C MET A 97 20.20 26.64 -3.31
N ARG A 98 21.48 26.40 -3.61
CA ARG A 98 22.52 26.35 -2.56
C ARG A 98 22.65 27.68 -1.82
N GLN A 99 22.67 28.79 -2.56
CA GLN A 99 22.78 30.12 -1.97
C GLN A 99 21.58 30.48 -1.10
N GLU A 100 20.35 30.20 -1.55
CA GLU A 100 19.13 30.42 -0.76
C GLU A 100 19.12 29.56 0.51
N ASN A 101 19.58 28.31 0.41
CA ASN A 101 19.65 27.42 1.56
C ASN A 101 20.72 27.87 2.58
N ASP A 102 21.87 28.34 2.14
CA ASP A 102 22.91 28.92 3.02
C ASP A 102 22.41 30.17 3.74
N VAL A 103 21.65 31.04 3.06
CA VAL A 103 21.04 32.23 3.67
C VAL A 103 19.97 31.84 4.70
N SER A 104 19.10 30.88 4.37
CA SER A 104 18.08 30.38 5.29
C SER A 104 18.70 29.71 6.52
N SER A 105 19.75 28.90 6.33
CA SER A 105 20.48 28.25 7.43
C SER A 105 21.11 29.27 8.36
N LYS A 106 21.75 30.32 7.82
CA LYS A 106 22.31 31.41 8.64
C LYS A 106 21.23 32.16 9.41
N ALA A 107 20.10 32.48 8.77
CA ALA A 107 18.98 33.14 9.45
C ALA A 107 18.39 32.31 10.60
N LEU A 108 18.35 30.97 10.45
CA LEU A 108 17.92 30.06 11.51
C LEU A 108 18.95 29.98 12.65
N GLN A 109 20.25 29.94 12.32
CA GLN A 109 21.32 29.95 13.32
C GLN A 109 21.33 31.25 14.12
N ASP A 110 21.20 32.41 13.46
CA ASP A 110 21.11 33.71 14.13
C ASP A 110 19.87 33.79 15.04
N LYS A 111 18.71 33.28 14.60
CA LYS A 111 17.51 33.20 15.45
C LYS A 111 17.71 32.29 16.66
N LEU A 112 18.39 31.15 16.48
CA LEU A 112 18.70 30.24 17.58
C LEU A 112 19.65 30.90 18.58
N GLU A 113 20.67 31.62 18.10
CA GLU A 113 21.61 32.35 18.94
C GLU A 113 20.93 33.50 19.69
N VAL A 114 20.02 34.24 19.04
CA VAL A 114 19.20 35.30 19.67
C VAL A 114 18.27 34.71 20.74
N MET A 115 17.62 33.57 20.49
CA MET A 115 16.81 32.89 21.50
C MET A 115 17.65 32.43 22.69
N ASN A 116 18.86 31.92 22.44
CA ASN A 116 19.78 31.46 23.48
C ASN A 116 20.37 32.62 24.30
N LYS A 117 20.57 33.79 23.68
CA LYS A 117 21.07 35.01 24.34
C LYS A 117 19.97 35.88 24.96
N SER A 118 18.70 35.62 24.67
CA SER A 118 17.61 36.31 25.33
C SER A 118 17.70 36.05 26.84
N PRO A 119 17.64 37.09 27.69
CA PRO A 119 17.81 36.90 29.13
C PRO A 119 16.67 36.00 29.58
N GLN A 120 17.01 34.83 30.14
CA GLN A 120 16.03 33.98 30.83
C GLN A 120 15.23 34.91 31.73
N LYS A 121 13.96 35.16 31.34
CA LYS A 121 13.01 35.88 32.19
C LYS A 121 13.23 35.29 33.57
N LYS A 122 13.49 36.12 34.58
CA LYS A 122 13.54 35.68 35.97
C LYS A 122 12.14 35.18 36.31
N VAL A 123 11.85 33.97 35.89
CA VAL A 123 10.74 33.18 36.35
C VAL A 123 11.07 33.03 37.82
N VAL A 124 10.35 33.77 38.66
CA VAL A 124 10.22 33.43 40.07
C VAL A 124 9.53 32.07 40.04
N THR A 125 10.37 31.07 39.86
CA THR A 125 9.99 29.68 39.75
C THR A 125 9.67 29.33 41.17
N HIS A 126 8.38 29.28 41.52
CA HIS A 126 7.98 28.39 42.60
C HIS A 126 8.38 27.01 42.11
N ARG A 127 9.61 26.60 42.44
CA ARG A 127 10.09 25.23 42.27
C ARG A 127 9.12 24.38 43.08
N PHE A 128 8.11 23.82 42.43
CA PHE A 128 7.44 22.65 42.95
C PHE A 128 8.45 21.53 42.85
N GLU A 129 9.18 21.29 43.94
CA GLU A 129 10.00 20.10 44.07
C GLU A 129 9.07 18.88 43.96
N PRO A 130 9.22 18.03 42.93
CA PRO A 130 8.47 16.78 42.84
C PRO A 130 8.82 15.79 43.97
N THR A 131 9.79 16.15 44.83
CA THR A 131 10.23 15.43 46.02
C THR A 131 9.43 15.76 47.28
N SER A 132 8.31 16.49 47.19
CA SER A 132 7.40 16.56 48.35
C SER A 132 6.78 15.19 48.56
N LYS A 133 7.03 14.58 49.73
CA LYS A 133 6.45 13.28 50.13
C LYS A 133 4.94 13.21 49.86
N LYS A 134 4.23 14.34 49.98
CA LYS A 134 2.79 14.46 49.73
C LYS A 134 2.42 14.24 48.25
N VAL A 135 3.19 14.76 47.31
CA VAL A 135 2.93 14.62 45.86
C VAL A 135 3.22 13.18 45.41
N LEU A 136 4.29 12.58 45.93
CA LEU A 136 4.64 11.18 45.62
C LEU A 136 3.61 10.20 46.21
N LEU A 137 3.12 10.45 47.43
CA LEU A 137 2.00 9.72 48.02
C LEU A 137 0.69 9.93 47.25
N PHE A 138 0.45 11.13 46.71
CA PHE A 138 -0.74 11.41 45.90
C PHE A 138 -0.71 10.67 44.56
N ILE A 139 0.45 10.64 43.88
CA ILE A 139 0.63 9.88 42.63
C ILE A 139 0.49 8.38 42.89
N GLY A 140 1.09 7.87 43.98
CA GLY A 140 0.94 6.48 44.39
C GLY A 140 -0.52 6.13 44.74
N GLY A 141 -1.21 7.02 45.46
CA GLY A 141 -2.62 6.87 45.81
C GLY A 141 -3.54 6.90 44.59
N LEU A 142 -3.25 7.76 43.61
CA LEU A 142 -3.96 7.80 42.33
C LEU A 142 -3.74 6.52 41.51
N ALA A 143 -2.51 6.02 41.44
CA ALA A 143 -2.22 4.76 40.75
C ALA A 143 -2.93 3.58 41.43
N LEU A 144 -2.91 3.53 42.77
CA LEU A 144 -3.59 2.49 43.54
C LEU A 144 -5.12 2.58 43.40
N SER A 145 -5.70 3.78 43.42
CA SER A 145 -7.13 3.96 43.23
C SER A 145 -7.57 3.55 41.83
N LEU A 146 -6.74 3.81 40.81
CA LEU A 146 -7.00 3.36 39.44
C LEU A 146 -6.98 1.83 39.33
N VAL A 147 -6.00 1.17 39.94
CA VAL A 147 -5.93 -0.31 39.96
C VAL A 147 -7.13 -0.90 40.69
N LEU A 148 -7.48 -0.36 41.87
CA LEU A 148 -8.66 -0.80 42.62
C LEU A 148 -9.95 -0.54 41.86
N SER A 149 -10.05 0.55 41.11
CA SER A 149 -11.20 0.86 40.27
C SER A 149 -11.36 -0.14 39.13
N ILE A 150 -10.26 -0.47 38.44
CA ILE A 150 -10.27 -1.49 37.36
C ILE A 150 -10.57 -2.87 37.93
N TRP A 151 -9.95 -3.24 39.06
CA TRP A 151 -10.19 -4.51 39.72
C TRP A 151 -11.64 -4.63 40.20
N GLY A 152 -12.17 -3.62 40.86
CA GLY A 152 -13.55 -3.58 41.34
C GLY A 152 -14.55 -3.70 40.19
N ASN A 153 -14.33 -2.95 39.10
CA ASN A 153 -15.17 -3.04 37.91
C ASN A 153 -15.11 -4.43 37.25
N LEU A 154 -13.91 -5.02 37.15
CA LEU A 154 -13.73 -6.37 36.58
C LEU A 154 -14.35 -7.46 37.45
N THR A 155 -14.23 -7.35 38.77
CA THR A 155 -14.81 -8.32 39.72
C THR A 155 -16.33 -8.23 39.69
N GLN A 156 -16.88 -7.02 39.67
CA GLN A 156 -18.32 -6.80 39.53
C GLN A 156 -18.86 -7.30 38.19
N TRP A 157 -18.12 -7.10 37.08
CA TRP A 157 -18.50 -7.65 35.78
C TRP A 157 -18.51 -9.18 35.80
N ARG A 158 -17.51 -9.81 36.43
CA ARG A 158 -17.46 -11.27 36.59
C ARG A 158 -18.64 -11.80 37.39
N GLU A 159 -18.92 -11.20 38.54
CA GLU A 159 -20.07 -11.58 39.37
C GLU A 159 -21.38 -11.43 38.59
N HIS A 160 -21.54 -10.34 37.83
CA HIS A 160 -22.74 -10.15 37.02
C HIS A 160 -22.93 -11.24 35.97
N GLN A 161 -21.85 -11.67 35.31
CA GLN A 161 -21.88 -12.79 34.37
C GLN A 161 -22.26 -14.11 35.07
N ASP A 162 -21.70 -14.37 36.27
CA ASP A 162 -21.99 -15.58 37.03
C ASP A 162 -23.47 -15.63 37.48
N TRP A 163 -24.04 -14.49 37.89
CA TRP A 163 -25.46 -14.36 38.23
C TRP A 163 -26.37 -14.63 37.02
N GLU A 164 -26.04 -14.05 35.86
CA GLU A 164 -26.81 -14.24 34.63
C GLU A 164 -26.78 -15.70 34.17
N GLU A 165 -25.64 -16.38 34.32
CA GLU A 165 -25.49 -17.78 33.98
C GLU A 165 -26.29 -18.70 34.92
N ALA A 166 -26.23 -18.45 36.24
CA ALA A 166 -27.01 -19.22 37.21
C ALA A 166 -28.52 -19.03 37.02
N ASP A 167 -28.95 -17.80 36.74
CA ASP A 167 -30.34 -17.48 36.43
C ASP A 167 -30.80 -18.16 35.13
N LEU A 168 -29.99 -18.11 34.06
CA LEU A 168 -30.29 -18.80 32.81
C LEU A 168 -30.37 -20.32 32.99
N LYS A 169 -29.46 -20.92 33.78
CA LYS A 169 -29.52 -22.35 34.14
C LYS A 169 -30.84 -22.67 34.83
N TYR A 170 -31.25 -21.86 35.81
CA TYR A 170 -32.51 -22.06 36.53
C TYR A 170 -33.74 -21.96 35.61
N ARG A 171 -33.79 -20.93 34.73
CA ARG A 171 -34.88 -20.76 33.76
C ARG A 171 -34.93 -21.87 32.72
N ALA A 172 -33.77 -22.31 32.22
CA ALA A 172 -33.65 -23.42 31.29
C ALA A 172 -34.14 -24.73 31.91
N LEU A 173 -33.75 -25.01 33.16
CA LEU A 173 -34.26 -26.16 33.91
C LEU A 173 -35.78 -26.10 34.10
N LYS A 174 -36.36 -24.92 34.33
CA LYS A 174 -37.81 -24.74 34.43
C LYS A 174 -38.54 -24.98 33.10
N MET A 175 -37.86 -24.83 31.97
CA MET A 175 -38.39 -25.18 30.64
C MET A 175 -38.28 -26.69 30.36
N VAL A 176 -37.21 -27.35 30.82
CA VAL A 176 -36.98 -28.80 30.65
C VAL A 176 -37.63 -29.55 31.82
N LEU A 177 -38.95 -29.70 31.75
CA LEU A 177 -39.81 -30.08 32.88
C LEU A 177 -39.68 -31.50 33.51
N PRO A 178 -38.68 -32.36 33.21
CA PRO A 178 -38.27 -33.42 34.14
C PRO A 178 -36.76 -33.46 34.45
N SER A 179 -36.40 -33.53 35.74
CA SER A 179 -35.02 -33.63 36.24
C SER A 179 -34.23 -34.86 35.77
N ASP A 180 -34.92 -35.90 35.26
CA ASP A 180 -34.33 -37.13 34.72
C ASP A 180 -34.14 -37.11 33.19
N ASP A 181 -34.34 -35.95 32.55
CA ASP A 181 -34.20 -35.79 31.10
C ASP A 181 -32.70 -35.65 30.70
N PRO A 182 -32.21 -36.40 29.68
CA PRO A 182 -30.85 -36.26 29.16
C PRO A 182 -30.45 -34.81 28.81
N ASN A 183 -31.42 -33.95 28.53
CA ASN A 183 -31.20 -32.52 28.27
C ASN A 183 -30.62 -31.75 29.46
N VAL A 184 -30.88 -32.17 30.71
CA VAL A 184 -30.29 -31.53 31.90
C VAL A 184 -28.78 -31.78 31.96
N SER A 185 -28.37 -33.04 31.74
CA SER A 185 -26.95 -33.41 31.66
C SER A 185 -26.24 -32.71 30.48
N TYR A 186 -26.94 -32.52 29.36
CA TYR A 186 -26.44 -31.77 28.21
C TYR A 186 -26.15 -30.29 28.57
N ILE A 187 -27.09 -29.61 29.23
CA ILE A 187 -26.91 -28.22 29.67
C ILE A 187 -25.76 -28.11 30.68
N GLU A 188 -25.71 -28.98 31.69
CA GLU A 188 -24.66 -28.95 32.70
C GLU A 188 -23.26 -29.12 32.08
N LYS A 189 -23.11 -30.07 31.14
CA LYS A 189 -21.85 -30.33 30.44
C LYS A 189 -21.38 -29.14 29.60
N HIS A 190 -22.29 -28.48 28.89
CA HIS A 190 -21.96 -27.37 27.99
C HIS A 190 -21.83 -26.00 28.68
N PHE A 191 -22.35 -25.86 29.90
CA PHE A 191 -22.14 -24.65 30.70
C PHE A 191 -20.91 -24.75 31.62
N SER A 192 -20.59 -25.93 32.17
CA SER A 192 -19.49 -26.08 33.15
C SER A 192 -18.20 -26.67 32.57
N VAL A 193 -18.27 -27.83 31.90
CA VAL A 193 -17.09 -28.62 31.51
C VAL A 193 -16.57 -28.27 30.11
N CYS A 194 -17.47 -28.04 29.15
CA CYS A 194 -17.14 -27.69 27.76
C CYS A 194 -17.93 -26.46 27.33
N ARG A 195 -17.53 -25.29 27.83
CA ARG A 195 -18.19 -24.01 27.56
C ARG A 195 -18.30 -23.77 26.05
N ASP A 196 -19.53 -23.80 25.54
CA ASP A 196 -19.85 -23.47 24.15
C ASP A 196 -20.85 -22.31 24.13
N GLU A 197 -20.35 -21.13 23.77
CA GLU A 197 -21.15 -19.89 23.73
C GLU A 197 -22.34 -19.99 22.77
N LYS A 198 -22.24 -20.80 21.71
CA LYS A 198 -23.34 -21.01 20.76
C LYS A 198 -24.48 -21.81 21.38
N VAL A 199 -24.14 -22.80 22.21
CA VAL A 199 -25.14 -23.61 22.93
C VAL A 199 -25.82 -22.76 24.00
N ILE A 200 -25.05 -21.92 24.70
CA ILE A 200 -25.60 -20.97 25.69
C ILE A 200 -26.59 -20.01 25.02
N ASP A 201 -26.26 -19.47 23.84
CA ASP A 201 -27.15 -18.57 23.10
C ASP A 201 -28.41 -19.28 22.57
N ASP A 202 -28.30 -20.51 22.06
CA ASP A 202 -29.47 -21.31 21.66
C ASP A 202 -30.40 -21.57 22.84
N VAL A 203 -29.85 -21.93 24.01
CA VAL A 203 -30.63 -22.11 25.24
C VAL A 203 -31.31 -20.81 25.66
N ARG A 204 -30.61 -19.66 25.59
CA ARG A 204 -31.20 -18.35 25.89
C ARG A 204 -32.39 -18.03 24.97
N ASN A 205 -32.25 -18.27 23.67
CA ASN A 205 -33.31 -18.05 22.69
C ASN A 205 -34.51 -18.99 22.92
N ARG A 206 -34.25 -20.25 23.25
CA ARG A 206 -35.30 -21.24 23.56
C ARG A 206 -36.08 -20.87 24.82
N VAL A 207 -35.39 -20.47 25.88
CA VAL A 207 -36.00 -20.00 27.13
C VAL A 207 -36.86 -18.77 26.86
N ALA A 208 -36.33 -17.79 26.12
CA ALA A 208 -37.09 -16.58 25.77
C ALA A 208 -38.36 -16.89 24.97
N ALA A 209 -38.27 -17.77 23.94
CA ALA A 209 -39.43 -18.19 23.17
C ALA A 209 -40.47 -18.95 24.00
N TYR A 210 -40.02 -19.78 24.95
CA TYR A 210 -40.91 -20.49 25.86
C TYR A 210 -41.62 -19.56 26.84
N GLU A 211 -40.89 -18.64 27.47
CA GLU A 211 -41.45 -17.63 28.37
C GLU A 211 -42.45 -16.73 27.64
N ASP A 212 -42.13 -16.33 26.41
CA ASP A 212 -43.02 -15.55 25.54
C ASP A 212 -44.31 -16.33 25.20
N SER A 213 -44.18 -17.62 24.88
CA SER A 213 -45.32 -18.49 24.64
C SER A 213 -46.20 -18.67 25.88
N ILE A 214 -45.62 -18.79 27.09
CA ILE A 214 -46.37 -18.88 28.34
C ILE A 214 -47.16 -17.59 28.58
N ARG A 215 -46.50 -16.44 28.38
CA ARG A 215 -47.13 -15.13 28.56
C ARG A 215 -48.31 -14.96 27.61
N HIS A 216 -48.12 -15.26 26.34
CA HIS A 216 -49.21 -15.21 25.36
C HIS A 216 -50.31 -16.21 25.66
N HIS A 217 -49.98 -17.41 26.14
CA HIS A 217 -51.00 -18.36 26.58
C HIS A 217 -51.85 -17.79 27.73
N HIS A 218 -51.21 -17.18 28.72
CA HIS A 218 -51.91 -16.54 29.83
C HIS A 218 -52.81 -15.39 29.35
N GLU A 219 -52.32 -14.52 28.47
CA GLU A 219 -53.11 -13.44 27.88
C GLU A 219 -54.31 -13.98 27.10
N MET A 220 -54.13 -15.07 26.34
CA MET A 220 -55.22 -15.72 25.61
C MET A 220 -56.27 -16.31 26.56
N VAL A 221 -55.87 -16.91 27.68
CA VAL A 221 -56.78 -17.47 28.68
C VAL A 221 -57.58 -16.35 29.37
N GLU A 222 -56.94 -15.25 29.75
CA GLU A 222 -57.64 -14.10 30.34
C GLU A 222 -58.63 -13.48 29.34
N MET A 223 -58.22 -13.31 28.09
CA MET A 223 -59.10 -12.79 27.04
C MET A 223 -60.26 -13.74 26.73
N ALA A 224 -60.05 -15.06 26.80
CA ALA A 224 -61.09 -16.05 26.61
C ALA A 224 -62.12 -16.01 27.75
N THR A 225 -61.68 -15.97 29.01
CA THR A 225 -62.57 -15.86 30.17
C THR A 225 -63.34 -14.53 30.18
N TYR A 226 -62.69 -13.43 29.81
CA TYR A 226 -63.35 -12.14 29.63
C TYR A 226 -64.45 -12.18 28.56
N LYS A 227 -64.13 -12.69 27.36
CA LYS A 227 -65.12 -12.82 26.27
C LYS A 227 -66.27 -13.74 26.63
N ASP A 228 -65.99 -14.85 27.32
CA ASP A 228 -67.02 -15.77 27.80
C ASP A 228 -67.97 -15.10 28.80
N SER A 229 -67.43 -14.28 29.72
CA SER A 229 -68.25 -13.53 30.68
C SER A 229 -69.20 -12.54 29.99
N ILE A 230 -68.76 -11.86 28.93
CA ILE A 230 -69.60 -10.96 28.13
C ILE A 230 -70.67 -11.73 27.37
N ALA A 231 -70.28 -12.84 26.73
CA ALA A 231 -71.21 -13.68 25.99
C ALA A 231 -72.33 -14.22 26.89
N ASN A 232 -71.97 -14.70 28.09
CA ASN A 232 -72.94 -15.17 29.09
C ASN A 232 -73.89 -14.05 29.54
N LYS A 233 -73.39 -12.83 29.74
CA LYS A 233 -74.23 -11.67 30.07
C LYS A 233 -75.23 -11.33 28.96
N LEU A 234 -74.75 -11.25 27.70
CA LEU A 234 -75.60 -10.98 26.54
C LEU A 234 -76.66 -12.08 26.33
N LEU A 235 -76.30 -13.34 26.53
CA LEU A 235 -77.21 -14.48 26.45
C LEU A 235 -78.30 -14.40 27.54
N GLN A 236 -77.93 -14.02 28.76
CA GLN A 236 -78.90 -13.81 29.84
C GLN A 236 -79.87 -12.66 29.51
N GLU A 237 -79.38 -11.54 28.99
CA GLU A 237 -80.21 -10.40 28.57
C GLU A 237 -81.17 -10.78 27.43
N SER A 238 -80.69 -11.47 26.40
CA SER A 238 -81.52 -11.98 25.29
C SER A 238 -82.63 -12.91 25.79
N ASN A 239 -82.31 -13.83 26.70
CA ASN A 239 -83.29 -14.71 27.32
C ASN A 239 -84.32 -13.97 28.19
N ARG A 240 -83.96 -12.83 28.79
CA ARG A 240 -84.93 -11.97 29.51
C ARG A 240 -85.88 -11.30 28.52
N ILE A 241 -85.38 -10.73 27.42
CA ILE A 241 -86.19 -10.12 26.37
C ILE A 241 -87.15 -11.14 25.74
N LYS A 242 -86.65 -12.32 25.39
CA LYS A 242 -87.46 -13.40 24.81
C LYS A 242 -88.61 -13.83 25.73
N ARG A 243 -88.36 -13.90 27.05
CA ARG A 243 -89.40 -14.19 28.04
C ARG A 243 -90.44 -13.07 28.11
N ALA A 244 -90.02 -11.80 28.16
CA ALA A 244 -90.91 -10.65 28.21
C ALA A 244 -91.85 -10.58 27.00
N ILE A 245 -91.33 -10.86 25.79
CA ILE A 245 -92.15 -10.92 24.56
C ILE A 245 -93.16 -12.06 24.62
N LYS A 246 -92.75 -13.25 25.08
CA LYS A 246 -93.65 -14.41 25.20
C LYS A 246 -94.76 -14.21 26.24
N SER A 247 -94.49 -13.47 27.33
CA SER A 247 -95.49 -13.17 28.36
C SER A 247 -96.42 -12.00 27.99
N SER A 248 -96.07 -11.21 26.97
CA SER A 248 -96.86 -10.07 26.50
C SER A 248 -97.89 -10.44 25.42
N LYS A 249 -97.99 -11.72 25.05
CA LYS A 249 -98.85 -12.27 24.00
C LYS A 249 -99.88 -13.21 24.63
#